data_AF-K2DKG1-F1
#
_entry.id   AF-K2DKG1-F1
#
_cell.length_a   1.000
_cell.length_b   1.000
_cell.length_c   1.000
_cell.angle_alpha   90.00
_cell.angle_beta   90.00
_cell.angle_gamma   90.00
#
_symmetry.space_group_name_H-M   'P 1'
#
loop_
_entity.id
_entity.type
_entity.pdbx_description
1 polymer ?
#
loop_
_entity_poly.entity_id
_entity_poly.type
_entity_poly.pdbx_seq_one_letter_code
_entity_poly.pdbx_strand_id
1 'polypeptide(L)'
;MNTIEPSAIDPDSDDRGFDMRHRVPEQPSLFPTEDLIVPETIKSMRKAVSAIHATPLRPEHNQTLNGHRLFDAFILMAQIDFRKRGKEMLDRVRTERLAPMFETRVTDLARLAGIPGKNYERLYEELDQLFELSLRWNIVGEDSEVEWEMKSHFLSALGHGRGHKRGLIRFSIDPSILEIVLEPSNWATLSLQAMKGLGTAASYALYQAAWRYVNTHSKVTAALPTATWVELLIGHSRYVIDDPKQGKRVVNYGDFKRRTLMDAIRRVNDIQALSYTLELKEYRSGTRVSKLQFKFIPKKQPSFGLPLTWPEDVLRVLERLGYTQAEIENMSQVHSYEEVADSIMRLKVAEGRLKAAGRPITSRKSYFNGILSNISAGAVGDDLDHEKIEAEAKAQEAQRAADQRQERRKEEFARHVSEVFAVKLYELDDVDRDEIIRSFEASPSVVKAKLLMERGWSAKNVGALTILRGWLATDRPEVLDQILTNPEDKNFDAWMAWRLDAIESGR
;
A
#
# COMPACT_ATOMS: atom_id res chain seq x y z
N MET A 1 -53.18 -31.75 -81.26
CA MET A 1 -52.32 -32.52 -80.32
C MET A 1 -52.22 -31.69 -79.07
N ASN A 2 -52.59 -32.30 -77.94
CA ASN A 2 -53.12 -31.65 -76.75
C ASN A 2 -52.07 -30.97 -75.86
N THR A 3 -52.54 -29.87 -75.29
CA THR A 3 -52.12 -29.08 -74.14
C THR A 3 -51.84 -29.92 -72.88
N ILE A 4 -50.81 -29.54 -72.12
CA ILE A 4 -50.66 -29.93 -70.70
C ILE A 4 -50.28 -28.66 -69.91
N GLU A 5 -51.15 -28.33 -68.96
CA GLU A 5 -51.07 -27.24 -67.98
C GLU A 5 -50.05 -27.53 -66.86
N PRO A 6 -49.57 -26.50 -66.12
CA PRO A 6 -48.70 -26.70 -64.96
C PRO A 6 -49.52 -27.16 -63.74
N SER A 7 -49.17 -28.31 -63.15
CA SER A 7 -49.85 -28.83 -61.96
C SER A 7 -49.45 -28.08 -60.69
N ALA A 8 -50.45 -27.81 -59.86
CA ALA A 8 -50.38 -27.16 -58.57
C ALA A 8 -49.41 -27.84 -57.58
N ILE A 9 -48.75 -27.02 -56.77
CA ILE A 9 -47.96 -27.43 -55.61
C ILE A 9 -48.94 -27.77 -54.48
N ASP A 10 -48.91 -29.03 -54.06
CA ASP A 10 -49.63 -29.58 -52.91
C ASP A 10 -49.00 -29.04 -51.60
N PRO A 11 -49.76 -28.48 -50.63
CA PRO A 11 -49.19 -27.85 -49.45
C PRO A 11 -48.92 -28.80 -48.26
N ASP A 12 -48.97 -30.12 -48.44
CA ASP A 12 -49.02 -31.04 -47.29
C ASP A 12 -48.13 -32.31 -47.43
N SER A 13 -46.83 -32.12 -47.73
CA SER A 13 -45.82 -33.18 -47.56
C SER A 13 -44.79 -32.82 -46.48
N ASP A 14 -45.10 -33.32 -45.29
CA ASP A 14 -44.34 -33.36 -44.05
C ASP A 14 -42.97 -34.05 -44.24
N ASP A 15 -41.94 -33.30 -44.63
CA ASP A 15 -40.55 -33.79 -44.68
C ASP A 15 -39.89 -33.66 -43.30
N ARG A 16 -39.94 -34.78 -42.58
CA ARG A 16 -39.33 -35.00 -41.26
C ARG A 16 -37.83 -35.14 -41.42
N GLY A 17 -37.04 -34.15 -40.99
CA GLY A 17 -35.59 -34.33 -41.00
C GLY A 17 -34.69 -33.29 -40.34
N PHE A 18 -35.19 -32.12 -39.94
CA PHE A 18 -34.38 -31.15 -39.19
C PHE A 18 -35.21 -30.50 -38.09
N ASP A 19 -35.13 -31.07 -36.89
CA ASP A 19 -35.61 -30.46 -35.66
C ASP A 19 -34.73 -29.22 -35.35
N MET A 20 -35.07 -28.10 -36.00
CA MET A 20 -34.60 -26.77 -35.62
C MET A 20 -35.24 -26.46 -34.27
N ARG A 21 -34.57 -26.89 -33.20
CA ARG A 21 -34.98 -26.62 -31.82
C ARG A 21 -35.13 -25.12 -31.61
N HIS A 22 -36.36 -24.63 -31.74
CA HIS A 22 -36.73 -23.31 -31.27
C HIS A 22 -36.54 -23.30 -29.74
N ARG A 23 -35.79 -22.31 -29.23
CA ARG A 23 -35.71 -22.06 -27.79
C ARG A 23 -37.12 -21.75 -27.29
N VAL A 24 -37.66 -22.63 -26.46
CA VAL A 24 -38.84 -22.33 -25.66
C VAL A 24 -38.47 -21.17 -24.72
N PRO A 25 -39.25 -20.08 -24.64
CA PRO A 25 -38.88 -18.87 -23.88
C PRO A 25 -38.63 -19.10 -22.38
N GLU A 26 -39.11 -20.22 -21.84
CA GLU A 26 -39.08 -20.53 -20.40
C GLU A 26 -38.09 -21.66 -20.03
N GLN A 27 -37.20 -22.09 -20.93
CA GLN A 27 -36.22 -23.12 -20.57
C GLN A 27 -35.06 -22.50 -19.77
N PRO A 28 -34.91 -22.77 -18.46
CA PRO A 28 -33.76 -22.30 -17.70
C PRO A 28 -32.49 -22.97 -18.26
N SER A 29 -31.41 -22.18 -18.37
CA SER A 29 -30.11 -22.65 -18.86
C SER A 29 -29.66 -23.92 -18.12
N LEU A 30 -29.36 -24.99 -18.88
CA LEU A 30 -28.87 -26.27 -18.36
C LEU A 30 -27.43 -26.22 -17.82
N PHE A 31 -26.77 -25.07 -17.95
CA PHE A 31 -25.49 -24.79 -17.30
C PHE A 31 -25.72 -23.75 -16.22
N PRO A 32 -25.15 -23.92 -15.01
CA PRO A 32 -24.96 -22.80 -14.10
C PRO A 32 -24.10 -21.77 -14.84
N THR A 33 -24.72 -20.76 -15.45
CA THR A 33 -24.07 -19.48 -15.60
C THR A 33 -24.00 -18.91 -14.19
N GLU A 34 -23.04 -19.41 -13.41
CA GLU A 34 -22.49 -18.66 -12.30
C GLU A 34 -21.78 -17.45 -12.93
N ASP A 35 -22.58 -16.51 -13.44
CA ASP A 35 -22.08 -15.17 -13.66
C ASP A 35 -21.46 -14.77 -12.33
N LEU A 36 -20.18 -14.41 -12.37
CA LEU A 36 -19.51 -13.87 -11.19
C LEU A 36 -20.27 -12.60 -10.83
N ILE A 37 -21.19 -12.69 -9.87
CA ILE A 37 -21.84 -11.52 -9.28
C ILE A 37 -20.73 -10.76 -8.56
N VAL A 38 -20.14 -9.79 -9.26
CA VAL A 38 -19.31 -8.77 -8.66
C VAL A 38 -20.28 -7.90 -7.86
N PRO A 39 -20.22 -7.91 -6.51
CA PRO A 39 -21.10 -7.08 -5.72
C PRO A 39 -20.89 -5.61 -6.11
N GLU A 40 -21.96 -4.88 -6.42
CA GLU A 40 -21.89 -3.42 -6.65
C GLU A 40 -21.39 -2.65 -5.41
N THR A 41 -21.32 -3.32 -4.26
CA THR A 41 -20.86 -2.81 -2.97
C THR A 41 -19.34 -2.87 -2.76
N ILE A 42 -18.55 -3.50 -3.66
CA ILE A 42 -17.09 -3.52 -3.48
C ILE A 42 -16.53 -2.11 -3.71
N LYS A 43 -16.18 -1.45 -2.60
CA LYS A 43 -15.57 -0.10 -2.59
C LYS A 43 -14.05 -0.15 -2.44
N SER A 44 -13.52 -1.24 -1.89
CA SER A 44 -12.10 -1.43 -1.63
C SER A 44 -11.63 -2.83 -2.04
N MET A 45 -10.32 -2.98 -2.25
CA MET A 45 -9.67 -4.26 -2.44
C MET A 45 -8.49 -4.41 -1.48
N ARG A 46 -8.21 -5.65 -1.08
CA ARG A 46 -6.97 -5.98 -0.36
C ARG A 46 -5.91 -6.42 -1.34
N LYS A 47 -4.72 -5.83 -1.22
CA LYS A 47 -3.56 -6.19 -2.02
C LYS A 47 -2.37 -6.44 -1.13
N ALA A 48 -1.75 -7.61 -1.29
CA ALA A 48 -0.53 -7.96 -0.56
C ALA A 48 0.56 -6.91 -0.77
N VAL A 49 1.29 -6.55 0.28
CA VAL A 49 2.42 -5.60 0.18
C VAL A 49 3.48 -6.15 -0.78
N SER A 50 3.74 -7.45 -0.75
CA SER A 50 4.62 -8.14 -1.70
C SER A 50 4.20 -7.96 -3.17
N ALA A 51 2.89 -7.90 -3.44
CA ALA A 51 2.33 -7.66 -4.77
C ALA A 51 2.37 -6.17 -5.16
N ILE A 52 2.27 -5.25 -4.20
CA ILE A 52 2.47 -3.80 -4.43
C ILE A 52 3.94 -3.51 -4.76
N HIS A 53 4.85 -4.26 -4.14
CA HIS A 53 6.30 -4.19 -4.35
C HIS A 53 6.81 -5.08 -5.47
N ALA A 54 5.92 -5.67 -6.26
CA ALA A 54 6.33 -6.50 -7.38
C ALA A 54 6.75 -5.59 -8.55
N THR A 55 7.97 -5.79 -9.06
CA THR A 55 8.47 -5.05 -10.22
C THR A 55 8.83 -6.00 -11.36
N PRO A 56 8.58 -5.63 -12.62
CA PRO A 56 9.02 -6.39 -13.79
C PRO A 56 10.52 -6.67 -13.75
N LEU A 57 10.95 -7.84 -14.24
CA LEU A 57 12.37 -8.19 -14.37
C LEU A 57 13.02 -7.66 -15.65
N ARG A 58 12.21 -7.31 -16.65
CA ARG A 58 12.66 -6.87 -17.97
C ARG A 58 12.02 -5.53 -18.34
N PRO A 59 12.72 -4.67 -19.11
CA PRO A 59 12.14 -3.40 -19.56
C PRO A 59 10.90 -3.54 -20.45
N GLU A 60 10.86 -4.58 -21.29
CA GLU A 60 9.72 -4.92 -22.16
C GLU A 60 8.45 -5.29 -21.38
N HIS A 61 8.61 -5.67 -20.11
CA HIS A 61 7.56 -6.07 -19.19
C HIS A 61 7.07 -4.93 -18.29
N ASN A 62 7.51 -3.69 -18.54
CA ASN A 62 7.02 -2.54 -17.78
C ASN A 62 5.50 -2.39 -17.92
N GLN A 63 4.80 -2.42 -16.78
CA GLN A 63 3.34 -2.41 -16.78
C GLN A 63 2.77 -1.09 -17.31
N THR A 64 1.79 -1.21 -18.21
CA THR A 64 0.94 -0.10 -18.59
C THR A 64 -0.09 0.18 -17.48
N LEU A 65 -0.85 1.27 -17.59
CA LEU A 65 -1.96 1.53 -16.67
C LEU A 65 -3.01 0.40 -16.73
N ASN A 66 -3.29 -0.13 -17.92
CA ASN A 66 -4.23 -1.23 -18.08
C ASN A 66 -3.65 -2.54 -17.53
N GLY A 67 -2.35 -2.79 -17.70
CA GLY A 67 -1.65 -3.91 -17.08
C GLY A 67 -1.79 -3.90 -15.56
N HIS A 68 -1.55 -2.75 -14.90
CA HIS A 68 -1.78 -2.62 -13.46
C HIS A 68 -3.24 -2.91 -13.06
N ARG A 69 -4.20 -2.35 -13.81
CA ARG A 69 -5.63 -2.54 -13.55
C ARG A 69 -6.09 -3.98 -13.73
N LEU A 70 -5.58 -4.67 -14.75
CA LEU A 70 -5.85 -6.09 -14.99
C LEU A 70 -5.24 -6.98 -13.91
N PHE A 71 -3.99 -6.70 -13.51
CA PHE A 71 -3.32 -7.40 -12.40
C PHE A 71 -4.19 -7.33 -11.13
N ASP A 72 -4.68 -6.15 -10.79
CA ASP A 72 -5.55 -5.95 -9.62
C ASP A 72 -6.93 -6.59 -9.78
N ALA A 73 -7.49 -6.57 -10.99
CA ALA A 73 -8.76 -7.24 -11.28
C ALA A 73 -8.66 -8.76 -11.11
N PHE A 74 -7.55 -9.38 -11.53
CA PHE A 74 -7.32 -10.81 -11.31
C PHE A 74 -7.21 -11.16 -9.83
N ILE A 75 -6.48 -10.36 -9.05
CA ILE A 75 -6.39 -10.48 -7.59
C ILE A 75 -7.79 -10.41 -6.96
N LEU A 76 -8.56 -9.37 -7.31
CA LEU A 76 -9.89 -9.16 -6.76
C LEU A 76 -10.85 -10.28 -7.13
N MET A 77 -10.78 -10.80 -8.36
CA MET A 77 -11.58 -11.95 -8.76
C MET A 77 -11.23 -13.21 -7.98
N ALA A 78 -9.95 -13.53 -7.82
CA ALA A 78 -9.52 -14.69 -7.05
C ALA A 78 -10.03 -14.59 -5.60
N GLN A 79 -9.95 -13.41 -4.99
CA GLN A 79 -10.48 -13.16 -3.64
C GLN A 79 -12.01 -13.25 -3.55
N ILE A 80 -12.76 -12.80 -4.57
CA ILE A 80 -14.23 -12.95 -4.60
C ILE A 80 -14.62 -14.42 -4.74
N ASP A 81 -13.95 -15.16 -5.62
CA ASP A 81 -14.23 -16.56 -5.89
C ASP A 81 -13.91 -17.43 -4.67
N PHE A 82 -12.75 -17.24 -4.03
CA PHE A 82 -12.38 -17.99 -2.83
C PHE A 82 -13.26 -17.68 -1.60
N ARG A 83 -13.84 -16.47 -1.51
CA ARG A 83 -14.86 -16.19 -0.49
C ARG A 83 -16.10 -17.08 -0.62
N LYS A 84 -16.40 -17.58 -1.81
CA LYS A 84 -17.52 -18.51 -2.04
C LYS A 84 -17.15 -19.97 -1.78
N ARG A 85 -15.87 -20.34 -1.93
CA ARG A 85 -15.39 -21.73 -1.87
C ARG A 85 -15.10 -22.24 -0.46
N GLY A 86 -15.01 -21.37 0.54
CA GLY A 86 -14.78 -21.75 1.94
C GLY A 86 -13.31 -22.06 2.28
N LYS A 87 -13.03 -22.27 3.57
CA LYS A 87 -11.66 -22.41 4.13
C LYS A 87 -10.95 -23.69 3.67
N GLU A 88 -11.65 -24.80 3.51
CA GLU A 88 -11.05 -26.07 3.08
C GLU A 88 -10.34 -25.95 1.72
N MET A 89 -10.89 -25.15 0.81
CA MET A 89 -10.26 -24.94 -0.49
C MET A 89 -8.96 -24.14 -0.38
N LEU A 90 -8.88 -23.22 0.59
CA LEU A 90 -7.71 -22.40 0.85
C LEU A 90 -6.58 -23.24 1.45
N ASP A 91 -6.89 -24.13 2.40
CA ASP A 91 -5.91 -25.04 2.99
C ASP A 91 -5.25 -25.94 1.94
N ARG A 92 -6.03 -26.36 0.92
CA ARG A 92 -5.51 -27.15 -0.20
C ARG A 92 -4.63 -26.34 -1.15
N VAL A 93 -4.89 -25.04 -1.36
CA VAL A 93 -3.96 -24.18 -2.09
C VAL A 93 -2.59 -24.16 -1.41
N ARG A 94 -2.57 -24.06 -0.09
CA ARG A 94 -1.33 -24.02 0.70
C ARG A 94 -0.60 -25.36 0.74
N THR A 95 -1.31 -26.44 1.07
CA THR A 95 -0.71 -27.76 1.31
C THR A 95 -0.42 -28.53 0.03
N GLU A 96 -1.34 -28.49 -0.96
CA GLU A 96 -1.22 -29.23 -2.22
C GLU A 96 -0.65 -28.37 -3.36
N ARG A 97 -0.35 -27.08 -3.12
CA ARG A 97 0.03 -26.10 -4.16
C ARG A 97 -0.94 -26.06 -5.34
N LEU A 98 -2.23 -26.09 -5.03
CA LEU A 98 -3.27 -26.07 -6.06
C LEU A 98 -3.33 -24.71 -6.78
N ALA A 99 -3.24 -24.72 -8.11
CA ALA A 99 -3.59 -23.59 -8.97
C ALA A 99 -4.97 -23.84 -9.62
N PRO A 100 -6.09 -23.45 -8.98
CA PRO A 100 -7.40 -23.60 -9.57
C PRO A 100 -7.51 -22.79 -10.85
N MET A 101 -8.31 -23.30 -11.78
CA MET A 101 -8.72 -22.55 -12.97
C MET A 101 -9.90 -21.67 -12.63
N PHE A 102 -9.76 -20.39 -12.95
CA PHE A 102 -10.81 -19.38 -12.91
C PHE A 102 -11.35 -19.15 -14.32
N GLU A 103 -12.64 -18.88 -14.43
CA GLU A 103 -13.30 -18.55 -15.70
C GLU A 103 -14.19 -17.31 -15.51
N THR A 104 -14.12 -16.38 -16.47
CA THR A 104 -14.94 -15.17 -16.46
C THR A 104 -15.20 -14.65 -17.86
N ARG A 105 -16.16 -13.74 -18.02
CA ARG A 105 -16.27 -12.99 -19.26
C ARG A 105 -15.23 -11.88 -19.29
N VAL A 106 -14.66 -11.65 -20.46
CA VAL A 106 -13.72 -10.54 -20.71
C VAL A 106 -14.37 -9.18 -20.38
N THR A 107 -15.68 -9.06 -20.55
CA THR A 107 -16.48 -7.89 -20.19
C THR A 107 -16.47 -7.60 -18.69
N ASP A 108 -16.55 -8.64 -17.87
CA ASP A 108 -16.61 -8.50 -16.42
C ASP A 108 -15.23 -8.19 -15.86
N LEU A 109 -14.18 -8.82 -16.41
CA LEU A 109 -12.80 -8.48 -16.09
C LEU A 109 -12.47 -7.01 -16.44
N ALA A 110 -12.88 -6.53 -17.61
CA ALA A 110 -12.70 -5.14 -18.01
C ALA A 110 -13.44 -4.16 -17.10
N ARG A 111 -14.68 -4.50 -16.71
CA ARG A 111 -15.49 -3.72 -15.77
C ARG A 111 -14.81 -3.64 -14.41
N LEU A 112 -14.31 -4.77 -13.89
CA LEU A 112 -13.62 -4.84 -12.61
C LEU A 112 -12.31 -4.05 -12.61
N ALA A 113 -11.55 -4.14 -13.71
CA ALA A 113 -10.34 -3.36 -13.95
C ALA A 113 -10.62 -1.86 -14.14
N GLY A 114 -11.89 -1.45 -14.31
CA GLY A 114 -12.26 -0.06 -14.59
C GLY A 114 -11.71 0.45 -15.93
N ILE A 115 -11.52 -0.44 -16.91
CA ILE A 115 -11.02 -0.10 -18.25
C ILE A 115 -12.23 0.30 -19.11
N PRO A 116 -12.33 1.58 -19.54
CA PRO A 116 -13.44 2.01 -20.37
C PRO A 116 -13.31 1.51 -21.81
N GLY A 117 -14.44 1.22 -22.45
CA GLY A 117 -14.51 0.93 -23.89
C GLY A 117 -14.78 -0.53 -24.23
N LYS A 118 -14.84 -0.82 -25.54
CA LYS A 118 -15.13 -2.14 -26.10
C LYS A 118 -14.01 -2.68 -27.00
N ASN A 119 -12.80 -2.11 -26.90
CA ASN A 119 -11.65 -2.60 -27.67
C ASN A 119 -11.07 -3.85 -26.97
N TYR A 120 -11.69 -4.99 -27.25
CA TYR A 120 -11.26 -6.27 -26.67
C TYR A 120 -9.95 -6.78 -27.25
N GLU A 121 -9.58 -6.41 -28.48
CA GLU A 121 -8.30 -6.82 -29.09
C GLU A 121 -7.12 -6.32 -28.27
N ARG A 122 -7.08 -5.01 -27.99
CA ARG A 122 -6.06 -4.43 -27.12
C ARG A 122 -6.10 -5.00 -25.71
N LEU A 123 -7.28 -5.36 -25.21
CA LEU A 123 -7.40 -5.99 -23.90
C LEU A 123 -6.77 -7.38 -23.89
N TYR A 124 -6.97 -8.18 -24.94
CA TYR A 124 -6.30 -9.48 -25.10
C TYR A 124 -4.77 -9.32 -25.20
N GLU A 125 -4.27 -8.31 -25.93
CA GLU A 125 -2.83 -8.01 -25.99
C GLU A 125 -2.25 -7.69 -24.60
N GLU A 126 -2.95 -6.89 -23.79
CA GLU A 126 -2.52 -6.56 -22.42
C GLU A 126 -2.60 -7.80 -21.49
N LEU A 127 -3.54 -8.71 -21.73
CA LEU A 127 -3.63 -9.99 -21.01
C LEU A 127 -2.46 -10.91 -21.36
N ASP A 128 -2.11 -11.01 -22.64
CA ASP A 128 -0.96 -11.77 -23.10
C ASP A 128 0.35 -11.21 -22.51
N GLN A 129 0.52 -9.88 -22.49
CA GLN A 129 1.64 -9.22 -21.82
C GLN A 129 1.68 -9.51 -20.31
N LEU A 130 0.52 -9.54 -19.65
CA LEU A 130 0.44 -9.86 -18.22
C LEU A 130 0.79 -11.33 -17.94
N PHE A 131 0.49 -12.24 -18.85
CA PHE A 131 0.88 -13.65 -18.75
C PHE A 131 2.40 -13.83 -18.90
N GLU A 132 3.01 -13.16 -19.87
CA GLU A 132 4.47 -13.20 -20.09
C GLU A 132 5.28 -12.52 -18.97
N LEU A 133 4.63 -11.69 -18.15
CA LEU A 133 5.22 -10.89 -17.11
C LEU A 133 5.94 -11.73 -16.04
N SER A 134 7.27 -11.73 -16.08
CA SER A 134 8.11 -12.18 -14.96
C SER A 134 8.37 -11.04 -13.97
N LEU A 135 8.04 -11.27 -12.70
CA LEU A 135 8.14 -10.29 -11.62
C LEU A 135 9.22 -10.68 -10.61
N ARG A 136 9.91 -9.66 -10.09
CA ARG A 136 10.63 -9.74 -8.82
C ARG A 136 9.66 -9.31 -7.72
N TRP A 137 9.41 -10.19 -6.77
CA TRP A 137 8.42 -9.97 -5.72
C TRP A 137 9.07 -9.35 -4.48
N ASN A 138 8.33 -8.45 -3.81
CA ASN A 138 8.73 -7.78 -2.58
C ASN A 138 10.12 -7.11 -2.57
N ILE A 139 10.40 -6.22 -3.53
CA ILE A 139 11.73 -5.58 -3.66
C ILE A 139 12.14 -4.66 -2.50
N VAL A 140 11.21 -4.34 -1.59
CA VAL A 140 11.46 -3.47 -0.44
C VAL A 140 11.82 -4.28 0.80
N GLY A 141 11.24 -5.48 0.97
CA GLY A 141 11.59 -6.41 2.05
C GLY A 141 11.36 -5.87 3.47
N GLU A 142 10.28 -5.11 3.68
CA GLU A 142 10.02 -4.48 4.99
C GLU A 142 9.67 -5.47 6.10
N ASP A 143 9.24 -6.67 5.72
CA ASP A 143 8.71 -7.65 6.66
C ASP A 143 9.81 -8.28 7.53
N SER A 144 11.11 -8.02 7.26
CA SER A 144 12.30 -8.61 7.93
C SER A 144 12.36 -10.14 7.93
N GLU A 145 11.32 -10.81 7.44
CA GLU A 145 11.14 -12.25 7.27
C GLU A 145 11.33 -12.68 5.81
N VAL A 146 11.89 -11.82 4.95
CA VAL A 146 12.19 -12.20 3.57
C VAL A 146 13.40 -13.13 3.56
N GLU A 147 13.14 -14.43 3.63
CA GLU A 147 14.16 -15.47 3.59
C GLU A 147 14.72 -15.69 2.17
N TRP A 148 13.89 -15.46 1.14
CA TRP A 148 14.22 -15.74 -0.26
C TRP A 148 13.83 -14.60 -1.20
N GLU A 149 14.75 -14.21 -2.08
CA GLU A 149 14.43 -13.32 -3.21
C GLU A 149 13.62 -14.08 -4.29
N MET A 150 12.30 -13.89 -4.28
CA MET A 150 11.39 -14.60 -5.19
C MET A 150 11.31 -13.94 -6.57
N LYS A 151 11.44 -14.77 -7.61
CA LYS A 151 11.17 -14.42 -9.02
C LYS A 151 10.14 -15.39 -9.57
N SER A 152 8.99 -14.90 -10.01
CA SER A 152 7.92 -15.75 -10.56
C SER A 152 7.04 -14.99 -11.53
N HIS A 153 6.32 -15.73 -12.37
CA HIS A 153 5.21 -15.20 -13.16
C HIS A 153 4.00 -14.95 -12.25
N PHE A 154 3.11 -14.06 -12.69
CA PHE A 154 1.83 -13.86 -12.00
C PHE A 154 0.82 -14.95 -12.37
N LEU A 155 0.63 -15.16 -13.68
CA LEU A 155 -0.28 -16.18 -14.21
C LEU A 155 0.52 -17.42 -14.60
N SER A 156 0.04 -18.60 -14.19
CA SER A 156 0.55 -19.90 -14.65
C SER A 156 -0.15 -20.38 -15.92
N ALA A 157 -1.37 -19.92 -16.19
CA ALA A 157 -2.08 -20.19 -17.43
C ALA A 157 -3.00 -19.02 -17.81
N LEU A 158 -3.15 -18.80 -19.11
CA LEU A 158 -4.11 -17.89 -19.71
C LEU A 158 -4.70 -18.53 -20.97
N GLY A 159 -6.01 -18.41 -21.16
CA GLY A 159 -6.71 -18.97 -22.31
C GLY A 159 -7.84 -18.05 -22.78
N HIS A 160 -7.88 -17.81 -24.09
CA HIS A 160 -8.93 -17.06 -24.76
C HIS A 160 -9.96 -18.01 -25.37
N GLY A 161 -11.22 -17.85 -24.98
CA GLY A 161 -12.30 -18.68 -25.48
C GLY A 161 -12.52 -18.50 -26.99
N ARG A 162 -12.67 -19.63 -27.69
CA ARG A 162 -12.93 -19.71 -29.14
C ARG A 162 -14.31 -20.35 -29.39
N GLY A 163 -14.88 -20.11 -30.57
CA GLY A 163 -16.18 -20.67 -30.96
C GLY A 163 -17.29 -20.32 -29.96
N HIS A 164 -17.95 -21.34 -29.40
CA HIS A 164 -19.02 -21.16 -28.41
C HIS A 164 -18.56 -20.53 -27.08
N LYS A 165 -17.26 -20.51 -26.80
CA LYS A 165 -16.66 -19.85 -25.62
C LYS A 165 -16.15 -18.43 -25.91
N ARG A 166 -16.43 -17.86 -27.08
CA ARG A 166 -15.95 -16.53 -27.45
C ARG A 166 -16.33 -15.49 -26.38
N GLY A 167 -15.36 -14.70 -25.95
CA GLY A 167 -15.54 -13.68 -24.91
C GLY A 167 -15.36 -14.21 -23.49
N LEU A 168 -15.04 -15.49 -23.30
CA LEU A 168 -14.59 -16.03 -22.02
C LEU A 168 -13.06 -15.99 -21.93
N ILE A 169 -12.58 -15.68 -20.73
CA ILE A 169 -11.18 -15.79 -20.31
C ILE A 169 -11.11 -16.92 -19.29
N ARG A 170 -10.11 -17.79 -19.44
CA ARG A 170 -9.74 -18.77 -18.43
C ARG A 170 -8.31 -18.51 -17.99
N PHE A 171 -8.04 -18.54 -16.70
CA PHE A 171 -6.70 -18.28 -16.17
C PHE A 171 -6.44 -19.04 -14.88
N SER A 172 -5.17 -19.23 -14.55
CA SER A 172 -4.72 -19.65 -13.22
C SER A 172 -3.57 -18.76 -12.75
N ILE A 173 -3.55 -18.47 -11.46
CA ILE A 173 -2.48 -17.74 -10.79
C ILE A 173 -1.44 -18.76 -10.31
N ASP A 174 -0.16 -18.43 -10.41
CA ASP A 174 0.91 -19.28 -9.88
C ASP A 174 0.63 -19.64 -8.41
N PRO A 175 0.72 -20.93 -8.00
CA PRO A 175 0.34 -21.34 -6.64
C PRO A 175 1.03 -20.55 -5.54
N SER A 176 2.31 -20.22 -5.72
CA SER A 176 3.10 -19.49 -4.72
C SER A 176 2.64 -18.04 -4.60
N ILE A 177 2.10 -17.48 -5.69
CA ILE A 177 1.54 -16.13 -5.72
C ILE A 177 0.09 -16.11 -5.26
N LEU A 178 -0.68 -17.17 -5.55
CA LEU A 178 -2.05 -17.30 -5.11
C LEU A 178 -2.15 -17.31 -3.59
N GLU A 179 -1.24 -18.02 -2.90
CA GLU A 179 -1.11 -17.97 -1.43
C GLU A 179 -0.91 -16.53 -0.94
N ILE A 180 0.04 -15.78 -1.52
CA ILE A 180 0.30 -14.37 -1.18
C ILE A 180 -0.94 -13.49 -1.40
N VAL A 181 -1.71 -13.76 -2.45
CA VAL A 181 -2.90 -12.99 -2.82
C VAL A 181 -4.10 -13.26 -1.89
N LEU A 182 -4.28 -14.52 -1.48
CA LEU A 182 -5.41 -14.94 -0.67
C LEU A 182 -5.16 -14.74 0.83
N GLU A 183 -3.96 -15.04 1.31
CA GLU A 183 -3.53 -14.91 2.71
C GLU A 183 -2.27 -14.04 2.85
N PRO A 184 -2.35 -12.73 2.53
CA PRO A 184 -1.20 -11.86 2.71
C PRO A 184 -0.86 -11.69 4.18
N SER A 185 0.43 -11.84 4.54
CA SER A 185 0.93 -11.48 5.88
C SER A 185 0.76 -9.99 6.18
N ASN A 186 1.15 -9.16 5.21
CA ASN A 186 0.95 -7.71 5.21
C ASN A 186 0.18 -7.30 3.95
N TRP A 187 -0.88 -6.50 4.09
CA TRP A 187 -1.67 -5.98 2.97
C TRP A 187 -1.98 -4.49 3.10
N ALA A 188 -2.25 -3.88 1.96
CA ALA A 188 -2.89 -2.58 1.89
C ALA A 188 -4.34 -2.76 1.47
N THR A 189 -5.24 -1.99 2.08
CA THR A 189 -6.61 -1.89 1.62
C THR A 189 -6.75 -0.60 0.81
N LEU A 190 -7.12 -0.76 -0.46
CA LEU A 190 -7.07 0.28 -1.49
C LEU A 190 -8.48 0.61 -1.98
N SER A 191 -8.78 1.89 -2.16
CA SER A 191 -10.08 2.35 -2.66
C SER A 191 -10.17 2.18 -4.18
N LEU A 192 -11.15 1.39 -4.65
CA LEU A 192 -11.40 1.21 -6.08
C LEU A 192 -11.83 2.52 -6.75
N GLN A 193 -12.54 3.39 -6.02
CA GLN A 193 -12.92 4.72 -6.51
C GLN A 193 -11.68 5.60 -6.73
N ALA A 194 -10.72 5.59 -5.80
CA ALA A 194 -9.48 6.32 -5.96
C ALA A 194 -8.67 5.78 -7.14
N MET A 195 -8.53 4.45 -7.25
CA MET A 195 -7.81 3.78 -8.34
C MET A 195 -8.41 4.10 -9.72
N LYS A 196 -9.74 4.18 -9.83
CA LYS A 196 -10.43 4.58 -11.06
C LYS A 196 -10.09 6.01 -11.50
N GLY A 197 -9.88 6.92 -10.55
CA GLY A 197 -9.52 8.32 -10.80
C GLY A 197 -8.07 8.53 -11.28
N LEU A 198 -7.21 7.52 -11.16
CA LEU A 198 -5.79 7.59 -11.53
C LEU A 198 -5.61 7.30 -13.02
N GLY A 199 -5.10 8.31 -13.73
CA GLY A 199 -4.98 8.31 -15.20
C GLY A 199 -3.60 7.92 -15.75
N THR A 200 -2.60 7.63 -14.90
CA THR A 200 -1.27 7.19 -15.35
C THR A 200 -0.74 6.05 -14.48
N ALA A 201 0.06 5.15 -15.07
CA ALA A 201 0.67 4.02 -14.38
C ALA A 201 1.47 4.47 -13.14
N ALA A 202 2.29 5.51 -13.27
CA ALA A 202 3.06 6.05 -12.15
C ALA A 202 2.18 6.61 -11.02
N SER A 203 1.07 7.30 -11.34
CA SER A 203 0.14 7.78 -10.30
C SER A 203 -0.58 6.62 -9.61
N TYR A 204 -0.89 5.56 -10.36
CA TYR A 204 -1.52 4.34 -9.87
C TYR A 204 -0.60 3.59 -8.91
N ALA A 205 0.64 3.34 -9.32
CA ALA A 205 1.66 2.71 -8.49
C ALA A 205 2.02 3.56 -7.25
N LEU A 206 2.13 4.89 -7.40
CA LEU A 206 2.40 5.79 -6.28
C LEU A 206 1.30 5.70 -5.21
N TYR A 207 0.04 5.74 -5.63
CA TYR A 207 -1.08 5.57 -4.73
C TYR A 207 -0.95 4.24 -3.97
N GLN A 208 -0.78 3.12 -4.65
CA GLN A 208 -0.69 1.81 -3.99
C GLN A 208 0.47 1.72 -3.01
N ALA A 209 1.66 2.16 -3.42
CA ALA A 209 2.86 2.11 -2.60
C ALA A 209 2.75 3.03 -1.37
N ALA A 210 2.16 4.22 -1.53
CA ALA A 210 2.03 5.18 -0.45
C ALA A 210 0.86 4.85 0.49
N TRP A 211 -0.35 4.59 -0.04
CA TRP A 211 -1.58 4.55 0.76
C TRP A 211 -1.65 3.44 1.79
N ARG A 212 -0.79 2.42 1.69
CA ARG A 212 -0.65 1.44 2.79
C ARG A 212 -0.24 2.08 4.11
N TYR A 213 0.44 3.22 4.05
CA TYR A 213 0.91 3.98 5.21
C TYR A 213 -0.13 4.96 5.75
N VAL A 214 -1.31 5.07 5.14
CA VAL A 214 -2.30 6.08 5.55
C VAL A 214 -2.74 5.89 7.00
N ASN A 215 -2.78 4.66 7.50
CA ASN A 215 -3.19 4.36 8.88
C ASN A 215 -2.03 4.25 9.88
N THR A 216 -0.78 4.48 9.45
CA THR A 216 0.35 4.50 10.40
C THR A 216 0.31 5.75 11.25
N HIS A 217 0.85 5.65 12.47
CA HIS A 217 0.88 6.77 13.40
C HIS A 217 1.68 7.97 12.86
N SER A 218 2.82 7.69 12.24
CA SER A 218 3.74 8.70 11.72
C SER A 218 3.24 9.38 10.44
N LYS A 219 2.22 8.82 9.77
CA LYS A 219 1.62 9.37 8.54
C LYS A 219 2.68 9.70 7.48
N VAL A 220 3.69 8.85 7.38
CA VAL A 220 4.78 8.91 6.40
C VAL A 220 5.06 7.51 5.87
N THR A 221 5.51 7.43 4.62
CA THR A 221 6.05 6.18 4.07
C THR A 221 7.42 5.87 4.69
N ALA A 222 7.95 4.66 4.51
CA ALA A 222 9.37 4.44 4.71
C ALA A 222 10.21 5.38 3.80
N ALA A 223 11.38 5.78 4.29
CA ALA A 223 12.36 6.52 3.52
C ALA A 223 13.16 5.54 2.65
N LEU A 224 12.65 5.23 1.46
CA LEU A 224 13.25 4.25 0.56
C LEU A 224 14.30 4.89 -0.36
N PRO A 225 15.30 4.12 -0.82
CA PRO A 225 16.24 4.58 -1.84
C PRO A 225 15.51 5.14 -3.06
N THR A 226 16.04 6.22 -3.64
CA THR A 226 15.42 6.86 -4.83
C THR A 226 15.29 5.86 -5.98
N ALA A 227 16.25 4.96 -6.16
CA ALA A 227 16.18 3.92 -7.21
C ALA A 227 14.99 2.99 -7.01
N THR A 228 14.72 2.55 -5.78
CA THR A 228 13.56 1.71 -5.44
C THR A 228 12.26 2.41 -5.81
N TRP A 229 12.11 3.71 -5.51
CA TRP A 229 10.92 4.47 -5.91
C TRP A 229 10.77 4.58 -7.43
N VAL A 230 11.87 4.77 -8.17
CA VAL A 230 11.79 4.79 -9.64
C VAL A 230 11.27 3.44 -10.16
N GLU A 231 11.78 2.33 -9.64
CA GLU A 231 11.37 0.98 -10.07
C GLU A 231 9.94 0.66 -9.70
N LEU A 232 9.48 1.05 -8.50
CA LEU A 232 8.09 0.89 -8.09
C LEU A 232 7.13 1.67 -8.98
N LEU A 233 7.53 2.87 -9.45
CA LEU A 233 6.63 3.76 -10.18
C LEU A 233 6.56 3.50 -11.68
N ILE A 234 7.67 3.09 -12.29
CA ILE A 234 7.75 2.93 -13.76
C ILE A 234 8.53 1.68 -14.20
N GLY A 235 8.93 0.81 -13.28
CA GLY A 235 9.73 -0.38 -13.58
C GLY A 235 11.15 -0.06 -14.04
N HIS A 236 11.70 -0.93 -14.89
CA HIS A 236 13.03 -0.76 -15.46
C HIS A 236 13.07 0.45 -16.39
N SER A 237 13.89 1.44 -16.10
CA SER A 237 13.89 2.69 -16.87
C SER A 237 15.29 3.27 -17.02
N ARG A 238 15.42 4.22 -17.97
CA ARG A 238 16.65 4.98 -18.21
C ARG A 238 17.15 5.79 -17.00
N TYR A 239 16.32 5.94 -15.95
CA TYR A 239 16.66 6.72 -14.77
C TYR A 239 17.40 5.88 -13.73
N VAL A 240 17.51 4.56 -13.89
CA VAL A 240 18.28 3.68 -13.01
C VAL A 240 19.34 2.97 -13.83
N ILE A 241 20.56 2.95 -13.33
CA ILE A 241 21.66 2.15 -13.87
C ILE A 241 22.19 1.22 -12.79
N ASP A 242 22.66 0.04 -13.17
CA ASP A 242 23.35 -0.87 -12.28
C ASP A 242 24.82 -0.44 -12.15
N ASP A 243 25.24 -0.05 -10.94
CA ASP A 243 26.63 0.27 -10.61
C ASP A 243 27.28 -0.95 -9.93
N PRO A 244 28.42 -1.45 -10.44
CA PRO A 244 29.10 -2.63 -9.87
C PRO A 244 29.53 -2.48 -8.41
N LYS A 245 29.71 -1.25 -7.91
CA LYS A 245 30.20 -0.97 -6.55
C LYS A 245 29.11 -0.48 -5.61
N GLN A 246 28.12 0.24 -6.12
CA GLN A 246 27.08 0.90 -5.30
C GLN A 246 25.68 0.33 -5.51
N GLY A 247 25.52 -0.69 -6.36
CA GLY A 247 24.23 -1.25 -6.73
C GLY A 247 23.44 -0.28 -7.63
N LYS A 248 22.11 -0.27 -7.49
CA LYS A 248 21.25 0.55 -8.36
C LYS A 248 21.41 2.04 -8.07
N ARG A 249 21.75 2.81 -9.09
CA ARG A 249 21.97 4.25 -9.01
C ARG A 249 21.03 5.04 -9.90
N VAL A 250 20.45 6.11 -9.35
CA VAL A 250 19.61 7.02 -10.13
C VAL A 250 20.45 8.00 -10.96
N VAL A 251 20.09 8.16 -12.23
CA VAL A 251 20.60 9.16 -13.17
C VAL A 251 19.48 10.11 -13.60
N ASN A 252 19.81 11.37 -13.87
CA ASN A 252 18.85 12.39 -14.33
C ASN A 252 17.61 12.54 -13.43
N TYR A 253 17.79 12.51 -12.11
CA TYR A 253 16.71 12.63 -11.14
C TYR A 253 15.80 13.86 -11.39
N GLY A 254 16.37 15.00 -11.81
CA GLY A 254 15.57 16.20 -12.12
C GLY A 254 14.54 15.98 -13.23
N ASP A 255 14.87 15.20 -14.26
CA ASP A 255 13.93 14.89 -15.35
C ASP A 255 12.85 13.91 -14.90
N PHE A 256 13.23 12.85 -14.17
CA PHE A 256 12.28 11.92 -13.52
C PHE A 256 11.31 12.66 -12.59
N LYS A 257 11.84 13.55 -11.74
CA LYS A 257 11.07 14.34 -10.79
C LYS A 257 10.03 15.19 -11.53
N ARG A 258 10.46 15.93 -12.55
CA ARG A 258 9.60 16.85 -13.31
C ARG A 258 8.56 16.13 -14.15
N ARG A 259 8.95 15.09 -14.89
CA ARG A 259 8.07 14.44 -15.89
C ARG A 259 7.16 13.36 -15.31
N THR A 260 7.60 12.68 -14.26
CA THR A 260 6.91 11.49 -13.75
C THR A 260 6.43 11.71 -12.33
N LEU A 261 7.36 11.99 -11.40
CA LEU A 261 7.04 11.98 -9.97
C LEU A 261 6.06 13.10 -9.60
N MET A 262 6.30 14.33 -10.05
CA MET A 262 5.43 15.46 -9.73
C MET A 262 4.05 15.36 -10.38
N ASP A 263 3.96 14.82 -11.61
CA ASP A 263 2.65 14.52 -12.23
C ASP A 263 1.90 13.42 -11.46
N ALA A 264 2.60 12.38 -11.02
CA ALA A 264 2.03 11.31 -10.20
C ALA A 264 1.49 11.85 -8.87
N ILE A 265 2.29 12.64 -8.13
CA ILE A 265 1.87 13.27 -6.87
C ILE A 265 0.65 14.16 -7.09
N ARG A 266 0.70 15.04 -8.09
CA ARG A 266 -0.42 15.94 -8.41
C ARG A 266 -1.71 15.15 -8.66
N ARG A 267 -1.66 14.11 -9.50
CA ARG A 267 -2.82 13.27 -9.82
C ARG A 267 -3.40 12.56 -8.60
N VAL A 268 -2.55 12.04 -7.72
CA VAL A 268 -3.01 11.42 -6.45
C VAL A 268 -3.69 12.48 -5.57
N ASN A 269 -3.07 13.65 -5.44
CA ASN A 269 -3.58 14.74 -4.60
C ASN A 269 -4.92 15.30 -5.10
N ASP A 270 -5.12 15.32 -6.42
CA ASP A 270 -6.35 15.82 -7.06
C ASP A 270 -7.58 14.90 -6.83
N ILE A 271 -7.39 13.66 -6.37
CA ILE A 271 -8.50 12.71 -6.12
C ILE A 271 -9.31 13.18 -4.93
N GLN A 272 -10.54 13.61 -5.19
CA GLN A 272 -11.47 14.12 -4.18
C GLN A 272 -11.88 13.07 -3.14
N ALA A 273 -11.90 11.79 -3.52
CA ALA A 273 -12.23 10.69 -2.61
C ALA A 273 -11.21 10.51 -1.46
N LEU A 274 -9.99 11.04 -1.61
CA LEU A 274 -8.91 10.89 -0.64
C LEU A 274 -8.89 12.06 0.35
N SER A 275 -8.87 11.76 1.66
CA SER A 275 -8.77 12.76 2.75
C SER A 275 -7.40 13.41 2.93
N TYR A 276 -6.36 12.85 2.30
CA TYR A 276 -4.98 13.31 2.45
C TYR A 276 -4.37 13.69 1.10
N THR A 277 -3.35 14.54 1.14
CA THR A 277 -2.40 14.77 0.05
C THR A 277 -1.02 14.25 0.42
N LEU A 278 -0.24 13.88 -0.58
CA LEU A 278 1.15 13.50 -0.47
C LEU A 278 2.04 14.73 -0.64
N GLU A 279 2.94 14.92 0.31
CA GLU A 279 4.06 15.85 0.26
C GLU A 279 5.37 15.07 0.12
N LEU A 280 6.17 15.40 -0.90
CA LEU A 280 7.46 14.75 -1.14
C LEU A 280 8.54 15.30 -0.19
N LYS A 281 9.18 14.39 0.54
CA LYS A 281 10.42 14.64 1.29
C LYS A 281 11.61 14.00 0.59
N GLU A 282 12.64 14.80 0.36
CA GLU A 282 13.88 14.37 -0.29
C GLU A 282 15.01 14.35 0.72
N TYR A 283 15.65 13.20 0.89
CA TYR A 283 16.87 13.07 1.65
C TYR A 283 18.06 13.07 0.70
N ARG A 284 19.08 13.88 1.01
CA ARG A 284 20.26 14.03 0.17
C ARG A 284 21.47 13.37 0.83
N SER A 285 22.31 12.76 0.00
CA SER A 285 23.66 12.31 0.34
C SER A 285 24.63 13.03 -0.59
N GLY A 286 25.38 13.99 -0.05
CA GLY A 286 26.16 14.93 -0.86
C GLY A 286 25.27 15.74 -1.81
N THR A 287 25.57 15.69 -3.10
CA THR A 287 24.83 16.43 -4.16
C THR A 287 23.61 15.67 -4.69
N ARG A 288 23.43 14.40 -4.31
CA ARG A 288 22.41 13.51 -4.88
C ARG A 288 21.25 13.28 -3.92
N VAL A 289 20.05 13.12 -4.46
CA VAL A 289 18.88 12.68 -3.69
C VAL A 289 18.98 11.16 -3.50
N SER A 290 19.27 10.72 -2.28
CA SER A 290 19.53 9.32 -1.95
C SER A 290 18.26 8.56 -1.58
N LYS A 291 17.33 9.20 -0.88
CA LYS A 291 16.07 8.58 -0.46
C LYS A 291 14.90 9.53 -0.69
N LEU A 292 13.74 8.96 -0.96
CA LEU A 292 12.46 9.67 -1.03
C LEU A 292 11.51 9.12 0.04
N GLN A 293 10.70 10.01 0.58
CA GLN A 293 9.63 9.68 1.51
C GLN A 293 8.42 10.55 1.17
N PHE A 294 7.22 10.04 1.38
CA PHE A 294 5.99 10.82 1.25
C PHE A 294 5.35 11.01 2.61
N LYS A 295 4.99 12.26 2.92
CA LYS A 295 4.23 12.63 4.10
C LYS A 295 2.78 12.86 3.72
N PHE A 296 1.87 12.33 4.53
CA PHE A 296 0.44 12.55 4.39
C PHE A 296 0.07 13.85 5.10
N ILE A 297 -0.52 14.77 4.34
CA ILE A 297 -1.04 16.05 4.83
C ILE A 297 -2.56 16.01 4.74
N PRO A 298 -3.30 16.19 5.84
CA PRO A 298 -4.77 16.28 5.79
C PRO A 298 -5.20 17.38 4.81
N LYS A 299 -6.20 17.09 3.96
CA LYS A 299 -6.77 18.11 3.08
C LYS A 299 -7.50 19.16 3.93
N LYS A 300 -7.26 20.44 3.60
CA LYS A 300 -7.94 21.59 4.24
C LYS A 300 -9.36 21.81 3.73
N GLN A 301 -9.72 21.22 2.59
CA GLN A 301 -11.12 21.19 2.19
C GLN A 301 -11.89 20.39 3.24
N PRO A 302 -13.15 20.73 3.53
CA PRO A 302 -14.02 19.74 4.10
C PRO A 302 -14.11 18.64 3.05
N SER A 303 -13.32 17.57 3.19
CA SER A 303 -13.99 16.27 3.26
C SER A 303 -15.10 16.55 4.25
N PHE A 304 -16.33 16.71 3.74
CA PHE A 304 -17.49 16.90 4.58
C PHE A 304 -17.30 15.93 5.74
N GLY A 305 -17.06 16.46 6.94
CA GLY A 305 -16.51 15.67 8.02
C GLY A 305 -17.44 14.48 8.26
N LEU A 306 -16.84 13.30 8.46
CA LEU A 306 -17.47 11.97 8.39
C LEU A 306 -17.56 11.46 6.95
N PRO A 307 -17.43 10.15 6.70
CA PRO A 307 -18.03 9.62 5.50
C PRO A 307 -19.50 10.08 5.47
N LEU A 308 -19.83 11.04 4.60
CA LEU A 308 -21.21 11.50 4.32
C LEU A 308 -22.19 10.35 4.03
N THR A 309 -21.65 9.14 3.84
CA THR A 309 -22.34 7.91 3.52
C THR A 309 -22.59 7.01 4.73
N TRP A 310 -21.99 7.27 5.91
CA TRP A 310 -22.23 6.43 7.09
C TRP A 310 -23.35 7.01 7.95
N PRO A 311 -24.32 6.18 8.35
CA PRO A 311 -25.37 6.54 9.31
C PRO A 311 -24.82 7.11 10.63
N GLU A 312 -25.50 8.15 11.14
CA GLU A 312 -25.16 8.90 12.36
C GLU A 312 -25.07 8.02 13.62
N ASP A 313 -25.85 6.96 13.68
CA ASP A 313 -25.83 5.97 14.77
C ASP A 313 -24.51 5.20 14.83
N VAL A 314 -23.95 4.80 13.68
CA VAL A 314 -22.62 4.16 13.62
C VAL A 314 -21.53 5.11 14.08
N LEU A 315 -21.60 6.37 13.67
CA LEU A 315 -20.63 7.39 14.06
C LEU A 315 -20.63 7.61 15.57
N ARG A 316 -21.81 7.73 16.19
CA ARG A 316 -21.96 7.84 17.65
C ARG A 316 -21.44 6.61 18.40
N VAL A 317 -21.58 5.42 17.82
CA VAL A 317 -21.01 4.20 18.42
C VAL A 317 -19.48 4.25 18.39
N LEU A 318 -18.88 4.64 17.27
CA LEU A 318 -17.42 4.78 17.15
C LEU A 318 -16.87 5.84 18.11
N GLU A 319 -17.54 6.99 18.26
CA GLU A 319 -17.17 8.01 19.24
C GLU A 319 -17.21 7.45 20.67
N ARG A 320 -18.25 6.70 21.04
CA ARG A 320 -18.36 6.03 22.35
C ARG A 320 -17.30 4.95 22.57
N LEU A 321 -16.79 4.34 21.51
CA LEU A 321 -15.64 3.42 21.56
C LEU A 321 -14.31 4.16 21.73
N GLY A 322 -14.30 5.50 21.66
CA GLY A 322 -13.12 6.33 21.86
C GLY A 322 -12.39 6.66 20.55
N TYR A 323 -13.04 6.57 19.39
CA TYR A 323 -12.51 7.09 18.15
C TYR A 323 -12.70 8.61 18.06
N THR A 324 -11.63 9.30 17.69
CA THR A 324 -11.68 10.72 17.32
C THR A 324 -12.23 10.87 15.90
N GLN A 325 -12.74 12.06 15.57
CA GLN A 325 -13.24 12.37 14.23
C GLN A 325 -12.22 12.07 13.13
N ALA A 326 -10.94 12.39 13.38
CA ALA A 326 -9.86 12.12 12.45
C ALA A 326 -9.60 10.61 12.27
N GLU A 327 -9.76 9.81 13.31
CA GLU A 327 -9.62 8.35 13.20
C GLU A 327 -10.80 7.72 12.44
N ILE A 328 -12.02 8.22 12.64
CA ILE A 328 -13.21 7.78 11.89
C ILE A 328 -13.03 8.11 10.40
N GLU A 329 -12.54 9.30 10.09
CA GLU A 329 -12.25 9.68 8.71
C GLU A 329 -11.19 8.76 8.08
N ASN A 330 -10.09 8.47 8.79
CA ASN A 330 -9.09 7.51 8.34
C ASN A 330 -9.67 6.11 8.11
N MET A 331 -10.53 5.66 9.03
CA MET A 331 -11.20 4.36 8.90
C MET A 331 -12.06 4.30 7.64
N SER A 332 -12.79 5.38 7.33
CA SER A 332 -13.67 5.46 6.16
C SER A 332 -12.96 5.45 4.81
N GLN A 333 -11.66 5.78 4.79
CA GLN A 333 -10.84 5.72 3.58
C GLN A 333 -10.51 4.29 3.17
N VAL A 334 -10.62 3.36 4.11
CA VAL A 334 -10.06 2.01 4.00
C VAL A 334 -11.15 0.96 4.14
N HIS A 335 -12.09 1.17 5.06
CA HIS A 335 -13.16 0.22 5.35
C HIS A 335 -14.49 0.67 4.78
N SER A 336 -15.31 -0.30 4.35
CA SER A 336 -16.67 -0.03 3.93
C SER A 336 -17.60 0.18 5.14
N TYR A 337 -18.76 0.79 4.89
CA TYR A 337 -19.80 0.91 5.90
C TYR A 337 -20.25 -0.47 6.41
N GLU A 338 -20.44 -1.43 5.50
CA GLU A 338 -20.91 -2.77 5.84
C GLU A 338 -19.91 -3.51 6.74
N GLU A 339 -18.61 -3.39 6.46
CA GLU A 339 -17.55 -3.98 7.29
C GLU A 339 -17.57 -3.41 8.72
N VAL A 340 -17.74 -2.09 8.84
CA VAL A 340 -17.77 -1.38 10.13
C VAL A 340 -19.05 -1.73 10.90
N ALA A 341 -20.20 -1.75 10.23
CA ALA A 341 -21.47 -2.11 10.85
C ALA A 341 -21.48 -3.57 11.34
N ASP A 342 -20.96 -4.50 10.54
CA ASP A 342 -20.78 -5.90 10.96
C ASP A 342 -19.82 -6.00 12.15
N SER A 343 -18.71 -5.26 12.12
CA SER A 343 -17.75 -5.20 13.23
C SER A 343 -18.39 -4.73 14.54
N ILE A 344 -19.26 -3.72 14.47
CA ILE A 344 -20.00 -3.21 15.65
C ILE A 344 -20.95 -4.27 16.18
N MET A 345 -21.68 -4.97 15.30
CA MET A 345 -22.59 -6.04 15.70
C MET A 345 -21.83 -7.19 16.38
N ARG A 346 -20.72 -7.64 15.79
CA ARG A 346 -19.90 -8.72 16.36
C ARG A 346 -19.23 -8.32 17.67
N LEU A 347 -18.79 -7.07 17.81
CA LEU A 347 -18.29 -6.55 19.09
C LEU A 347 -19.35 -6.68 20.19
N LYS A 348 -20.60 -6.31 19.91
CA LYS A 348 -21.70 -6.40 20.88
C LYS A 348 -22.00 -7.85 21.30
N VAL A 349 -21.94 -8.80 20.36
CA VAL A 349 -22.10 -10.23 20.65
C VAL A 349 -20.93 -10.74 21.50
N ALA A 350 -19.70 -10.38 21.14
CA ALA A 350 -18.50 -10.76 21.88
C ALA A 350 -18.50 -10.21 23.32
N GLU A 351 -18.91 -8.94 23.51
CA GLU A 351 -19.10 -8.33 24.83
C GLU A 351 -20.11 -9.11 25.67
N GLY A 352 -21.22 -9.55 25.09
CA GLY A 352 -22.22 -10.38 25.76
C GLY A 352 -21.65 -11.71 26.25
N ARG A 353 -20.88 -12.40 25.39
CA ARG A 353 -20.24 -13.68 25.72
C ARG A 353 -19.17 -13.54 26.80
N LEU A 354 -18.27 -12.56 26.67
CA LEU A 354 -17.19 -12.33 27.62
C LEU A 354 -17.72 -11.91 29.00
N LYS A 355 -18.78 -11.08 29.02
CA LYS A 355 -19.48 -10.72 30.25
C LYS A 355 -20.10 -11.95 30.92
N ALA A 356 -20.70 -12.86 30.15
CA ALA A 356 -21.23 -14.12 30.68
C ALA A 356 -20.13 -15.06 31.21
N ALA A 357 -18.94 -15.01 30.62
CA ALA A 357 -17.76 -15.77 31.03
C ALA A 357 -16.92 -15.08 32.15
N GLY A 358 -17.33 -13.91 32.64
CA GLY A 358 -16.61 -13.17 33.68
C GLY A 358 -15.26 -12.59 33.26
N ARG A 359 -14.95 -12.52 31.96
CA ARG A 359 -13.70 -11.95 31.42
C ARG A 359 -13.95 -10.53 30.90
N PRO A 360 -13.19 -9.50 31.34
CA PRO A 360 -13.33 -8.14 30.82
C PRO A 360 -12.56 -7.94 29.51
N ILE A 361 -13.11 -7.17 28.57
CA ILE A 361 -12.36 -6.69 27.40
C ILE A 361 -11.39 -5.60 27.86
N THR A 362 -10.08 -5.78 27.62
CA THR A 362 -9.05 -4.83 28.06
C THR A 362 -9.21 -3.46 27.39
N SER A 363 -9.34 -3.43 26.06
CA SER A 363 -9.56 -2.21 25.28
C SER A 363 -10.60 -2.46 24.20
N ARG A 364 -11.81 -1.90 24.37
CA ARG A 364 -12.91 -2.04 23.40
C ARG A 364 -12.54 -1.53 22.02
N LYS A 365 -11.76 -0.45 21.96
CA LYS A 365 -11.23 0.13 20.71
C LYS A 365 -10.25 -0.81 20.01
N SER A 366 -9.30 -1.39 20.75
CA SER A 366 -8.32 -2.33 20.17
C SER A 366 -9.00 -3.62 19.70
N TYR A 367 -9.92 -4.14 20.50
CA TYR A 367 -10.72 -5.31 20.17
C TYR A 367 -11.57 -5.10 18.90
N PHE A 368 -12.23 -3.94 18.79
CA PHE A 368 -12.95 -3.55 17.58
C PHE A 368 -12.03 -3.52 16.35
N ASN A 369 -10.83 -2.95 16.44
CA ASN A 369 -9.88 -2.96 15.31
C ASN A 369 -9.49 -4.39 14.90
N GLY A 370 -9.33 -5.30 15.87
CA GLY A 370 -9.05 -6.71 15.58
C GLY A 370 -10.22 -7.40 14.87
N ILE A 371 -11.46 -7.17 15.31
CA ILE A 371 -12.66 -7.66 14.60
C ILE A 371 -12.73 -7.07 13.19
N LEU A 372 -12.57 -5.76 13.05
CA LEU A 372 -12.64 -5.05 11.77
C LEU A 372 -11.55 -5.56 10.81
N SER A 373 -10.34 -5.79 11.31
CA SER A 373 -9.26 -6.40 10.54
C SER A 373 -9.66 -7.79 10.04
N ASN A 374 -10.20 -8.66 10.90
CA ASN A 374 -10.63 -10.00 10.51
C ASN A 374 -11.81 -10.03 9.54
N ILE A 375 -12.80 -9.14 9.71
CA ILE A 375 -13.93 -9.00 8.78
C ILE A 375 -13.42 -8.49 7.44
N SER A 376 -12.54 -7.47 7.44
CA SER A 376 -11.86 -7.03 6.23
C SER A 376 -11.03 -8.17 5.62
N ALA A 377 -10.51 -9.08 6.46
CA ALA A 377 -9.78 -10.27 6.05
C ALA A 377 -10.67 -11.35 5.41
N GLY A 378 -11.99 -11.17 5.38
CA GLY A 378 -12.95 -12.10 4.79
C GLY A 378 -13.47 -13.16 5.76
N ALA A 379 -13.27 -12.98 7.08
CA ALA A 379 -13.82 -13.90 8.08
C ALA A 379 -15.36 -13.85 8.10
N VAL A 380 -15.99 -14.93 7.65
CA VAL A 380 -17.45 -15.09 7.66
C VAL A 380 -17.86 -15.90 8.89
N GLY A 381 -18.93 -15.46 9.58
CA GLY A 381 -19.54 -16.20 10.68
C GLY A 381 -18.91 -15.98 12.05
N ASP A 382 -19.16 -16.94 12.95
CA ASP A 382 -18.77 -16.91 14.37
C ASP A 382 -17.32 -17.40 14.60
N ASP A 383 -16.58 -17.67 13.52
CA ASP A 383 -15.22 -18.20 13.45
C ASP A 383 -14.12 -17.20 13.87
N LEU A 384 -14.48 -16.14 14.61
CA LEU A 384 -13.49 -15.23 15.17
C LEU A 384 -12.88 -15.91 16.40
N ASP A 385 -11.62 -16.32 16.29
CA ASP A 385 -10.84 -16.73 17.45
C ASP A 385 -10.61 -15.51 18.35
N HIS A 386 -11.55 -15.32 19.27
CA HIS A 386 -11.60 -14.19 20.18
C HIS A 386 -10.37 -14.11 21.07
N GLU A 387 -9.73 -15.24 21.38
CA GLU A 387 -8.49 -15.30 22.17
C GLU A 387 -7.30 -14.83 21.33
N LYS A 388 -7.23 -15.26 20.06
CA LYS A 388 -6.23 -14.75 19.09
C LYS A 388 -6.39 -13.24 18.86
N ILE A 389 -7.62 -12.75 18.70
CA ILE A 389 -7.90 -11.31 18.54
C ILE A 389 -7.43 -10.52 19.76
N GLU A 390 -7.67 -11.03 20.97
CA GLU A 390 -7.22 -10.36 22.19
C GLU A 390 -5.70 -10.36 22.32
N ALA A 391 -5.04 -11.47 21.95
CA ALA A 391 -3.59 -11.59 21.94
C ALA A 391 -2.95 -10.64 20.92
N GLU A 392 -3.48 -10.58 19.69
CA GLU A 392 -3.03 -9.67 18.63
C GLU A 392 -3.28 -8.20 19.01
N ALA A 393 -4.45 -7.89 19.58
CA ALA A 393 -4.77 -6.56 20.07
C ALA A 393 -3.80 -6.08 21.17
N LYS A 394 -3.45 -6.96 22.10
CA LYS A 394 -2.44 -6.69 23.15
C LYS A 394 -1.04 -6.53 22.56
N ALA A 395 -0.65 -7.38 21.62
CA ALA A 395 0.65 -7.30 20.96
C ALA A 395 0.79 -6.00 20.15
N GLN A 396 -0.24 -5.63 19.39
CA GLN A 396 -0.25 -4.41 18.59
C GLN A 396 -0.24 -3.14 19.46
N GLU A 397 -0.94 -3.15 20.60
CA GLU A 397 -0.92 -2.05 21.57
C GLU A 397 0.45 -1.94 22.27
N ALA A 398 1.05 -3.07 22.65
CA ALA A 398 2.39 -3.11 23.21
C ALA A 398 3.44 -2.59 22.21
N GLN A 399 3.30 -2.95 20.92
CA GLN A 399 4.17 -2.46 19.85
C GLN A 399 4.02 -0.95 19.65
N ARG A 400 2.78 -0.43 19.53
CA ARG A 400 2.53 1.01 19.41
C ARG A 400 3.10 1.79 20.60
N ALA A 401 2.93 1.27 21.81
CA ALA A 401 3.51 1.88 23.00
C ALA A 401 5.05 1.81 22.98
N ALA A 402 5.64 0.72 22.47
CA ALA A 402 7.09 0.59 22.31
C ALA A 402 7.64 1.59 21.28
N ASP A 403 6.97 1.75 20.15
CA ASP A 403 7.34 2.70 19.09
C ASP A 403 7.26 4.14 19.61
N GLN A 404 6.18 4.52 20.29
CA GLN A 404 6.04 5.83 20.92
C GLN A 404 7.13 6.09 21.97
N ARG A 405 7.46 5.09 22.79
CA ARG A 405 8.58 5.18 23.74
C ARG A 405 9.91 5.35 23.02
N GLN A 406 10.12 4.67 21.90
CA GLN A 406 11.36 4.78 21.14
C GLN A 406 11.48 6.15 20.46
N GLU A 407 10.41 6.64 19.86
CA GLU A 407 10.37 7.93 19.17
C GLU A 407 10.60 9.08 20.15
N ARG A 408 9.90 9.08 21.29
CA ARG A 408 10.16 10.03 22.38
C ARG A 408 11.60 9.98 22.87
N ARG A 409 12.19 8.79 23.01
CA ARG A 409 13.60 8.64 23.40
C ARG A 409 14.54 9.22 22.36
N LYS A 410 14.27 9.01 21.07
CA LYS A 410 15.07 9.61 19.97
C LYS A 410 14.97 11.13 19.95
N GLU A 411 13.80 11.69 20.21
CA GLU A 411 13.62 13.14 20.35
C GLU A 411 14.39 13.70 21.54
N GLU A 412 14.33 13.02 22.69
CA GLU A 412 15.06 13.39 23.90
C GLU A 412 16.58 13.34 23.68
N PHE A 413 17.09 12.31 22.98
CA PHE A 413 18.49 12.24 22.57
C PHE A 413 18.88 13.37 21.61
N ALA A 414 18.06 13.64 20.59
CA ALA A 414 18.34 14.72 19.65
C ALA A 414 18.41 16.09 20.35
N ARG A 415 17.57 16.30 21.37
CA ARG A 415 17.62 17.49 22.23
C ARG A 415 18.90 17.51 23.08
N HIS A 416 19.23 16.40 23.76
CA HIS A 416 20.47 16.24 24.55
C HIS A 416 21.70 16.63 23.74
N VAL A 417 21.89 16.02 22.56
CA VAL A 417 23.06 16.30 21.70
C VAL A 417 23.05 17.76 21.23
N SER A 418 21.88 18.36 20.98
CA SER A 418 21.81 19.78 20.58
C SER A 418 22.18 20.73 21.72
N GLU A 419 21.75 20.43 22.94
CA GLU A 419 22.09 21.21 24.14
C GLU A 419 23.57 21.10 24.48
N VAL A 420 24.11 19.87 24.52
CA VAL A 420 25.53 19.63 24.81
C VAL A 420 26.42 20.27 23.76
N PHE A 421 26.10 20.11 22.47
CA PHE A 421 26.85 20.75 21.40
C PHE A 421 26.87 22.28 21.54
N ALA A 422 25.71 22.88 21.84
CA ALA A 422 25.62 24.33 22.01
C ALA A 422 26.44 24.82 23.22
N VAL A 423 26.46 24.08 24.33
CA VAL A 423 27.29 24.42 25.49
C VAL A 423 28.77 24.27 25.13
N LYS A 424 29.18 23.09 24.66
CA LYS A 424 30.58 22.77 24.38
C LYS A 424 31.22 23.67 23.33
N LEU A 425 30.47 24.02 22.28
CA LEU A 425 30.96 24.94 21.25
C LEU A 425 31.25 26.35 21.80
N TYR A 426 30.47 26.81 22.78
CA TYR A 426 30.66 28.14 23.40
C TYR A 426 31.58 28.12 24.62
N GLU A 427 31.93 26.93 25.13
CA GLU A 427 33.02 26.73 26.10
C GLU A 427 34.41 26.77 25.45
N LEU A 428 34.50 26.55 24.13
CA LEU A 428 35.74 26.75 23.38
C LEU A 428 36.22 28.20 23.49
N ASP A 429 37.53 28.40 23.35
CA ASP A 429 38.07 29.74 23.26
C ASP A 429 37.54 30.48 22.01
N ASP A 430 37.60 31.81 22.06
CA ASP A 430 37.03 32.63 20.99
C ASP A 430 37.76 32.40 19.64
N VAL A 431 39.02 31.96 19.67
CA VAL A 431 39.84 31.74 18.48
C VAL A 431 39.40 30.48 17.74
N ASP A 432 39.32 29.35 18.44
CA ASP A 432 38.93 28.05 17.89
C ASP A 432 37.47 28.07 17.45
N ARG A 433 36.59 28.69 18.25
CA ARG A 433 35.16 28.83 17.92
C ARG A 433 34.97 29.65 16.64
N ASP A 434 35.66 30.78 16.52
CA ASP A 434 35.57 31.63 15.34
C ASP A 434 36.15 30.94 14.09
N GLU A 435 37.21 30.15 14.23
CA GLU A 435 37.76 29.37 13.13
C GLU A 435 36.73 28.35 12.61
N ILE A 436 36.08 27.61 13.52
CA ILE A 436 35.02 26.66 13.18
C ILE A 436 33.88 27.36 12.44
N ILE A 437 33.40 28.49 12.96
CA ILE A 437 32.33 29.27 12.35
C ILE A 437 32.75 29.78 10.96
N ARG A 438 33.93 30.40 10.83
CA ARG A 438 34.43 30.92 9.54
C ARG A 438 34.60 29.79 8.51
N SER A 439 35.08 28.63 8.94
CA SER A 439 35.24 27.48 8.06
C SER A 439 33.89 26.94 7.55
N PHE A 440 32.85 26.96 8.39
CA PHE A 440 31.49 26.65 7.98
C PHE A 440 30.94 27.71 7.02
N GLU A 441 31.18 28.99 7.29
CA GLU A 441 30.73 30.11 6.44
C GLU A 441 31.36 30.10 5.05
N ALA A 442 32.61 29.66 4.95
CA ALA A 442 33.29 29.43 3.68
C ALA A 442 32.81 28.17 2.94
N SER A 443 32.05 27.29 3.60
CA SER A 443 31.58 26.05 3.01
C SER A 443 30.34 26.26 2.12
N PRO A 444 30.12 25.41 1.09
CA PRO A 444 28.89 25.42 0.31
C PRO A 444 27.62 25.16 1.15
N SER A 445 27.77 24.59 2.36
CA SER A 445 26.67 24.27 3.26
C SER A 445 26.06 25.50 3.94
N VAL A 446 26.74 26.66 3.92
CA VAL A 446 26.25 27.92 4.51
C VAL A 446 24.91 28.37 3.92
N VAL A 447 24.62 28.01 2.66
CA VAL A 447 23.36 28.35 1.98
C VAL A 447 22.14 27.85 2.76
N LYS A 448 22.28 26.72 3.47
CA LYS A 448 21.20 26.14 4.30
C LYS A 448 20.96 26.92 5.59
N ALA A 449 21.98 27.61 6.12
CA ALA A 449 21.92 28.35 7.37
C ALA A 449 21.68 29.86 7.18
N LYS A 450 21.73 30.37 5.94
CA LYS A 450 21.74 31.80 5.61
C LYS A 450 20.63 32.63 6.30
N LEU A 451 19.39 32.12 6.30
CA LEU A 451 18.24 32.79 6.94
C LEU A 451 18.27 32.72 8.48
N LEU A 452 18.91 31.68 9.03
CA LEU A 452 19.05 31.47 10.47
C LEU A 452 20.24 32.27 11.04
N MET A 453 21.23 32.57 10.20
CA MET A 453 22.41 33.39 10.53
C MET A 453 22.12 34.89 10.61
N GLU A 454 21.00 35.38 10.05
CA GLU A 454 20.59 36.80 10.19
C GLU A 454 20.41 37.21 11.66
N ARG A 455 20.17 36.23 12.54
CA ARG A 455 20.06 36.40 14.00
C ARG A 455 21.41 36.30 14.74
N GLY A 456 22.50 36.11 14.01
CA GLY A 456 23.84 35.88 14.54
C GLY A 456 24.06 34.49 15.12
N TRP A 457 25.33 34.17 15.35
CA TRP A 457 25.75 32.98 16.10
C TRP A 457 25.55 33.22 17.59
N SER A 458 24.66 32.46 18.21
CA SER A 458 24.53 32.41 19.67
C SER A 458 24.14 31.00 20.14
N ALA A 459 24.44 30.68 21.40
CA ALA A 459 24.00 29.43 22.03
C ALA A 459 22.47 29.24 21.98
N LYS A 460 21.72 30.34 21.87
CA LYS A 460 20.25 30.33 21.77
C LYS A 460 19.74 30.05 20.35
N ASN A 461 20.59 30.11 19.33
CA ASN A 461 20.23 29.85 17.94
C ASN A 461 20.34 28.36 17.58
N VAL A 462 19.46 27.55 18.19
CA VAL A 462 19.45 26.08 18.05
C VAL A 462 19.37 25.65 16.57
N GLY A 463 18.63 26.38 15.75
CA GLY A 463 18.49 26.11 14.33
C GLY A 463 19.81 26.22 13.56
N ALA A 464 20.55 27.32 13.74
CA ALA A 464 21.85 27.51 13.09
C ALA A 464 22.88 26.49 13.59
N LEU A 465 22.91 26.22 14.90
CA LEU A 465 23.81 25.25 15.52
C LEU A 465 23.54 23.82 15.06
N THR A 466 22.27 23.46 14.82
CA THR A 466 21.91 22.15 14.28
C THR A 466 22.49 21.94 12.88
N ILE A 467 22.47 22.98 12.04
CA ILE A 467 23.04 22.91 10.68
C ILE A 467 24.57 22.86 10.74
N LEU A 468 25.19 23.66 11.61
CA LEU A 468 26.64 23.64 11.84
C LEU A 468 27.10 22.26 12.31
N ARG A 469 26.42 21.66 13.30
CA ARG A 469 26.70 20.30 13.79
C ARG A 469 26.59 19.27 12.67
N GLY A 470 25.55 19.35 11.84
CA GLY A 470 25.36 18.43 10.71
C GLY A 470 26.46 18.55 9.66
N TRP A 471 26.97 19.77 9.43
CA TRP A 471 28.14 19.98 8.57
C TRP A 471 29.42 19.42 9.19
N LEU A 472 29.70 19.70 10.47
CA LEU A 472 30.85 19.13 11.17
C LEU A 472 30.84 17.59 11.11
N ALA A 473 29.70 16.95 11.32
CA ALA A 473 29.57 15.50 11.22
C ALA A 473 29.96 14.92 9.84
N THR A 474 29.83 15.71 8.78
CA THR A 474 30.07 15.26 7.39
C THR A 474 31.45 15.66 6.90
N ASP A 475 31.86 16.90 7.16
CA ASP A 475 33.02 17.54 6.55
C ASP A 475 34.23 17.62 7.50
N ARG A 476 34.00 17.61 8.83
CA ARG A 476 35.03 17.69 9.86
C ARG A 476 34.68 16.81 11.09
N PRO A 477 34.54 15.49 10.92
CA PRO A 477 34.13 14.60 12.00
C PRO A 477 35.09 14.65 13.20
N GLU A 478 36.40 14.81 12.94
CA GLU A 478 37.44 14.96 13.96
C GLU A 478 37.14 16.13 14.93
N VAL A 479 36.67 17.26 14.40
CA VAL A 479 36.35 18.46 15.18
C VAL A 479 35.07 18.25 15.98
N LEU A 480 34.08 17.59 15.39
CA LEU A 480 32.86 17.24 16.10
C LEU A 480 33.15 16.29 17.28
N ASP A 481 34.07 15.35 17.08
CA ASP A 481 34.49 14.37 18.09
C ASP A 481 35.26 15.01 19.25
N GLN A 482 35.91 16.16 19.03
CA GLN A 482 36.55 16.96 20.07
C GLN A 482 35.54 17.79 20.87
N ILE A 483 34.46 18.26 20.22
CA ILE A 483 33.40 19.04 20.88
C ILE A 483 32.50 18.13 21.71
N LEU A 484 32.05 17.02 21.12
CA LEU A 484 31.26 16.00 21.79
C LEU A 484 32.24 14.94 22.28
N THR A 485 32.72 15.03 23.51
CA THR A 485 33.79 14.14 23.98
C THR A 485 33.28 12.79 24.45
N ASN A 486 32.08 12.75 25.03
CA ASN A 486 31.58 11.54 25.66
C ASN A 486 30.80 10.63 24.68
N PRO A 487 30.82 9.30 24.89
CA PRO A 487 30.05 8.35 24.07
C PRO A 487 28.54 8.65 24.03
N GLU A 488 27.96 9.08 25.16
CA GLU A 488 26.54 9.44 25.29
C GLU A 488 26.14 10.68 24.49
N ASP A 489 27.10 11.49 24.05
CA ASP A 489 26.83 12.67 23.22
C ASP A 489 26.85 12.34 21.72
N LYS A 490 27.32 11.14 21.37
CA LYS A 490 27.52 10.69 19.99
C LYS A 490 26.55 9.58 19.59
N ASN A 491 26.29 8.67 20.51
CA ASN A 491 25.58 7.43 20.24
C ASN A 491 24.33 7.31 21.12
N PHE A 492 23.20 7.03 20.46
CA PHE A 492 21.92 6.80 21.11
C PHE A 492 21.97 5.67 22.15
N ASP A 493 22.67 4.56 21.86
CA ASP A 493 22.74 3.41 22.76
C ASP A 493 23.58 3.72 24.00
N ALA A 494 24.67 4.47 23.83
CA ALA A 494 25.50 4.95 24.94
C ALA A 494 24.75 5.95 25.81
N TRP A 495 23.97 6.85 25.20
CA TRP A 495 23.10 7.79 25.92
C TRP A 495 22.01 7.08 26.72
N MET A 496 21.43 6.03 26.14
CA MET A 496 20.44 5.20 26.81
C MET A 496 21.02 4.51 28.05
N ALA A 497 22.23 3.95 27.93
CA ALA A 497 22.94 3.34 29.06
C ALA A 497 23.26 4.38 30.16
N TRP A 498 23.82 5.52 29.77
CA TRP A 498 24.14 6.62 30.68
C TRP A 498 22.91 7.12 31.46
N ARG A 499 21.77 7.24 30.80
CA ARG A 499 20.53 7.69 31.45
C ARG A 499 19.97 6.66 32.41
N LEU A 500 20.09 5.37 32.10
CA LEU A 500 19.68 4.30 33.02
C LEU A 500 20.55 4.32 34.29
N ASP A 501 21.87 4.47 34.13
CA ASP A 501 22.80 4.61 35.25
C ASP A 501 22.51 5.85 36.10
N ALA A 502 22.13 6.98 35.47
CA ALA A 502 21.75 8.20 36.18
C ALA A 502 20.48 8.02 37.03
N ILE A 503 19.49 7.28 36.51
CA ILE A 503 18.24 6.96 37.23
C ILE A 503 18.51 6.01 38.41
N GLU A 504 19.37 5.00 38.22
CA GLU A 504 19.77 4.09 39.30
C GLU A 504 20.64 4.77 40.36
N SER A 505 21.42 5.78 39.97
CA SER A 505 22.29 6.56 40.86
C SER A 505 21.58 7.73 41.57
N GLY A 506 20.29 7.96 41.30
CA GLY A 506 19.49 9.02 41.92
C GLY A 506 19.96 10.44 41.62
N ARG A 507 20.58 10.69 40.46
CA ARG A 507 21.05 12.01 40.02
C ARG A 507 20.07 12.72 39.10
#